data_AF-A0A817UWU4-F1
#
_entry.id   AF-A0A817UWU4-F1
#
_cell.length_a   1.000
_cell.length_b   1.000
_cell.length_c   1.000
_cell.angle_alpha   90.00
_cell.angle_beta   90.00
_cell.angle_gamma   90.00
#
_symmetry.space_group_name_H-M   'P 1'
#
loop_
_entity.id
_entity.type
_entity.pdbx_description
1 polymer ?
#
loop_
_entity_poly.entity_id
_entity_poly.type
_entity_poly.pdbx_seq_one_letter_code
_entity_poly.pdbx_strand_id
1 'polypeptide(L)' 'MHDELTAAYGQGVVSCSTVAYWIHRFSSERELLDGDPRNGRPLSVINQQNIEVVQDLANDDPYISINYIATILDTAIA' A
#
# COMPACT_ATOMS: atom_id res chain seq x y z
N MET A 1 -22.23 -18.67 11.74
CA MET A 1 -20.85 -18.12 11.80
C MET A 1 -20.73 -16.81 12.59
N HIS A 2 -21.33 -15.68 12.19
CA HIS A 2 -21.21 -14.45 13.01
C HIS A 2 -21.82 -14.61 14.42
N ASP A 3 -22.99 -15.23 14.52
CA ASP A 3 -23.66 -15.45 15.81
C ASP A 3 -22.89 -16.44 16.70
N GLU A 4 -22.25 -17.45 16.10
CA GLU A 4 -21.38 -18.39 16.80
C GLU A 4 -20.12 -17.69 17.33
N LEU A 5 -19.51 -16.80 16.54
CA LEU A 5 -18.40 -15.97 16.98
C LEU A 5 -18.83 -15.04 18.12
N THR A 6 -20.00 -14.43 18.02
CA THR A 6 -20.54 -13.55 19.07
C THR A 6 -20.82 -14.33 20.35
N ALA A 7 -21.35 -15.55 20.24
CA ALA A 7 -21.60 -16.41 21.39
C ALA A 7 -20.30 -16.86 22.09
N ALA A 8 -19.24 -17.12 21.34
CA ALA A 8 -17.96 -17.56 21.88
C ALA A 8 -17.09 -16.42 22.44
N TYR A 9 -17.07 -15.26 21.77
CA TYR A 9 -16.13 -14.16 22.06
C TYR A 9 -16.80 -12.88 22.59
N GLY A 10 -18.13 -12.82 22.63
CA GLY A 10 -18.88 -11.68 23.16
C GLY A 10 -18.91 -10.47 22.23
N GLN A 11 -19.16 -9.29 22.81
CA GLN A 11 -19.16 -8.02 22.09
C GLN A 11 -17.72 -7.58 21.78
N GLY A 12 -17.42 -7.35 20.51
CA GLY A 12 -16.07 -7.05 20.03
C GLY A 12 -15.62 -7.90 18.83
N VAL A 13 -16.47 -8.84 18.40
CA VAL A 13 -16.25 -9.58 17.16
C VAL A 13 -16.31 -8.69 15.93
N VAL A 14 -15.62 -9.11 14.88
CA VAL A 14 -15.68 -8.48 13.56
C VAL A 14 -17.11 -8.46 13.04
N SER A 15 -17.45 -7.45 12.24
CA SER A 15 -18.78 -7.31 11.66
C SER A 15 -19.18 -8.54 10.83
N CYS A 16 -20.48 -8.80 10.74
CA CYS A 16 -21.02 -9.87 9.86
C CYS A 16 -20.53 -9.73 8.41
N SER A 17 -20.38 -8.50 7.89
CA SER A 17 -19.80 -8.24 6.57
C SER A 17 -18.34 -8.69 6.44
N THR A 18 -17.54 -8.50 7.50
CA THR A 18 -16.14 -8.96 7.55
C THR A 18 -16.07 -10.49 7.58
N VAL A 19 -16.97 -11.14 8.33
CA VAL A 19 -17.09 -12.60 8.33
C VAL A 19 -17.42 -13.12 6.92
N ALA A 20 -18.41 -12.52 6.25
CA ALA A 20 -18.79 -12.90 4.88
C ALA A 20 -17.65 -12.68 3.87
N TYR A 21 -16.92 -11.57 3.99
CA TYR A 21 -15.74 -11.28 3.17
C TYR A 21 -14.69 -12.40 3.27
N TRP A 22 -14.37 -12.83 4.50
CA TRP A 22 -13.40 -13.89 4.72
C TRP A 22 -13.88 -15.26 4.25
N ILE A 23 -15.17 -15.60 4.45
CA ILE A 23 -15.75 -16.84 3.90
C ILE A 23 -15.55 -16.91 2.38
N HIS A 24 -15.90 -15.84 1.66
CA HIS A 24 -15.72 -15.77 0.21
C HIS A 24 -14.25 -15.86 -0.20
N ARG A 25 -13.36 -15.27 0.60
CA ARG A 25 -11.93 -15.27 0.33
C ARG A 25 -11.33 -16.67 0.48
N PHE A 26 -11.68 -17.39 1.54
CA PHE A 26 -11.25 -18.77 1.78
C PHE A 26 -11.86 -19.74 0.77
N SER A 27 -13.09 -19.50 0.28
CA SER A 27 -13.66 -20.32 -0.79
C SER A 27 -12.97 -20.14 -2.14
N SER A 28 -12.16 -19.10 -2.30
CA SER A 28 -11.47 -18.75 -3.56
C SER A 28 -9.98 -19.12 -3.53
N GLU A 29 -9.63 -20.24 -2.89
CA GLU A 29 -8.25 -20.79 -2.77
C GLU A 29 -7.21 -19.88 -2.09
N ARG A 30 -7.63 -18.76 -1.47
CA ARG A 30 -6.72 -18.02 -0.60
C ARG A 30 -6.75 -18.62 0.81
N GLU A 31 -5.66 -19.28 1.20
CA GLU A 31 -5.47 -19.81 2.57
C GLU A 31 -4.80 -18.82 3.53
N LEU A 32 -4.17 -17.77 3.01
CA LEU A 32 -3.45 -16.79 3.80
C LEU A 32 -4.40 -15.87 4.56
N LEU A 33 -4.13 -15.72 5.87
CA LEU A 33 -4.79 -14.75 6.75
C LEU A 33 -4.28 -13.31 6.55
N ASP A 34 -3.13 -13.16 5.89
CA ASP A 34 -2.56 -11.85 5.62
C ASP A 34 -3.47 -11.08 4.65
N GLY A 35 -3.68 -9.81 5.01
CA GLY A 35 -4.34 -8.86 4.13
C GLY A 35 -3.55 -8.68 2.83
N ASP A 36 -4.20 -8.16 1.80
CA ASP A 36 -3.45 -7.73 0.63
C ASP A 36 -2.44 -6.65 1.01
N PRO A 37 -1.32 -6.56 0.28
CA PRO A 37 -0.49 -5.37 0.30
C PRO A 37 -1.40 -4.16 0.14
N ARG A 38 -1.30 -3.21 1.06
CA ARG A 38 -2.02 -1.95 0.92
C ARG A 38 -1.54 -1.30 -0.37
N ASN A 39 -2.46 -0.99 -1.28
CA ASN A 39 -2.19 -0.17 -2.46
C ASN A 39 -1.92 1.28 -2.02
N GLY A 40 -0.76 1.49 -1.38
CA GLY A 40 -0.22 2.81 -1.06
C GLY A 40 0.67 3.31 -2.19
N ARG A 41 1.40 4.40 -1.92
CA ARG A 41 2.45 4.88 -2.84
C ARG A 41 3.46 3.75 -3.05
N PRO A 42 3.81 3.37 -4.29
CA PRO A 42 4.78 2.31 -4.53
C PRO A 42 6.11 2.63 -3.85
N LEU A 43 6.57 1.77 -2.96
CA LEU A 43 7.85 1.94 -2.26
C LEU A 43 9.04 1.86 -3.23
N SER A 44 8.86 1.24 -4.40
CA SER A 44 9.87 1.18 -5.47
C SER A 44 10.29 2.56 -5.99
N VAL A 45 9.44 3.57 -5.84
CA VAL A 45 9.73 4.95 -6.28
C VAL A 45 10.65 5.68 -5.29
N ILE A 46 10.64 5.29 -4.01
CA ILE A 46 11.49 5.86 -2.96
C ILE A 46 12.71 4.96 -2.79
N ASN A 47 13.66 5.07 -3.72
CA ASN A 47 14.96 4.41 -3.64
C ASN A 47 16.07 5.45 -3.43
N GLN A 48 17.23 5.00 -2.95
CA GLN A 48 18.35 5.88 -2.62
C GLN A 48 18.83 6.70 -3.83
N GLN A 49 18.84 6.10 -5.02
CA GLN A 49 19.23 6.76 -6.26
C GLN A 49 18.29 7.94 -6.61
N ASN A 50 16.98 7.74 -6.53
CA ASN A 50 16.01 8.79 -6.78
C ASN A 50 16.11 9.91 -5.74
N ILE A 51 16.42 9.58 -4.48
CA ILE A 51 16.63 10.58 -3.42
C ILE A 51 17.85 11.45 -3.75
N GLU A 52 18.97 10.83 -4.13
CA GLU A 52 20.20 11.54 -4.49
C GLU A 52 19.98 12.48 -5.68
N VAL A 53 19.33 12.00 -6.75
CA VAL A 53 19.01 12.83 -7.92
C VAL A 53 18.17 14.05 -7.54
N VAL A 54 17.16 13.88 -6.69
CA VAL A 54 16.33 15.01 -6.23
C VAL A 54 17.15 15.99 -5.37
N GLN A 55 18.03 15.49 -4.50
CA GLN A 55 18.88 16.32 -3.66
C GLN A 55 19.87 17.14 -4.48
N ASP A 56 20.54 16.51 -5.45
CA ASP A 56 21.49 17.19 -6.34
C ASP A 56 20.79 18.30 -7.14
N LEU A 57 19.64 17.98 -7.75
CA LEU A 57 18.84 18.96 -8.50
C LEU A 57 18.38 20.15 -7.65
N ALA A 58 17.97 19.90 -6.40
CA ALA A 58 17.53 20.96 -5.50
C ALA A 58 18.69 21.81 -4.95
N ASN A 59 19.88 21.21 -4.80
CA ASN A 59 21.09 21.93 -4.40
C ASN A 59 21.62 22.80 -5.54
N ASP A 60 21.54 22.32 -6.77
CA ASP A 60 21.98 23.05 -7.98
C ASP A 60 21.02 24.21 -8.33
N ASP A 61 19.71 23.97 -8.27
CA ASP A 61 18.68 25.00 -8.47
C ASP A 61 17.57 24.90 -7.40
N PRO A 62 17.60 25.76 -6.36
CA PRO A 62 16.57 25.80 -5.32
C PRO A 62 15.17 26.16 -5.83
N TYR A 63 15.03 26.71 -7.04
CA TYR A 63 13.75 27.08 -7.65
C TYR A 63 13.27 26.07 -8.69
N ILE A 64 13.94 24.93 -8.80
CA ILE A 64 13.60 23.88 -9.75
C ILE A 64 12.15 23.41 -9.54
N SER A 65 11.41 23.28 -10.65
CA SER A 65 10.01 22.87 -10.55
C SER A 65 9.87 21.37 -10.29
N ILE A 66 8.89 21.00 -9.48
CA ILE A 66 8.58 19.59 -9.17
C ILE A 66 8.27 18.80 -10.46
N ASN A 67 7.60 19.42 -11.44
CA ASN A 67 7.30 18.77 -12.73
C ASN A 67 8.56 18.46 -13.53
N TYR A 68 9.55 19.34 -13.46
CA TYR A 68 10.83 19.13 -14.14
C TYR A 68 11.64 18.02 -13.46
N ILE A 69 11.70 18.01 -12.13
CA ILE A 69 12.27 16.89 -11.36
C ILE A 69 11.59 15.57 -11.73
N ALA A 70 10.26 15.54 -11.77
CA ALA A 70 9.51 14.34 -12.14
C ALA A 70 9.86 13.85 -13.56
N THR A 71 9.97 14.76 -14.52
CA THR A 71 10.37 14.45 -15.89
C THR A 71 11.76 13.78 -15.93
N ILE A 72 12.71 14.27 -15.14
CA ILE A 72 14.07 13.70 -15.07
C ILE A 72 14.04 12.29 -14.46
N LEU A 73 13.26 12.09 -13.40
CA LEU A 73 13.15 10.77 -12.76
C LEU A 73 12.46 9.75 -13.67
N ASP A 74 11.45 10.18 -14.44
CA ASP A 74 10.74 9.30 -15.38
C ASP A 74 11.62 8.92 -16.58
N THR A 75 12.49 9.81 -17.07
CA THR A 75 13.42 9.49 -18.16
C THR A 75 14.57 8.59 -17.71
N ALA A 76 14.93 8.60 -16.43
CA ALA A 76 15.98 7.74 -15.88
C ALA A 76 15.52 6.27 -15.65
N ILE A 77 14.21 6.00 -15.70
CA ILE A 77 13.61 4.67 -15.47
C ILE A 77 13.25 3.96 -16.80
N ALA A 78 13.43 4.63 -17.95
CA ALA A 78 13.13 4.11 -19.30
C ALA A 78 14.26 3.27 -19.93
#